data_AF-A0A4R4LEP9-F1
#
_entry.id   AF-A0A4R4LEP9-F1
#
_cell.length_a   1.000
_cell.length_b   1.000
_cell.length_c   1.000
_cell.angle_alpha   90.00
_cell.angle_beta   90.00
_cell.angle_gamma   90.00
#
_symmetry.space_group_name_H-M   'P 1'
#
loop_
_entity.id
_entity.type
_entity.pdbx_description
1 polymer ?
#
loop_
_entity_poly.entity_id
_entity_poly.type
_entity_poly.pdbx_seq_one_letter_code
_entity_poly.pdbx_strand_id
1 'polypeptide(L)'
;MRRIAIVLVGLLVTGCVPGTSPEDEATDDAREKARRVKNVVYGGRTWSAQDVGHLAADLGKVDVMRVRGVSTGTGDGVRVVVRTSGSAFEDWGNEITVRRCFELRFKGDAERDDDPREVPCPQGEPLTFKPWPKTPDIPSGRLERALPRVPAGGAAEEAKVRAAVASLRLDPAIRVEFMTQGGVVGVVLKVKPYLSEAFDCVLARIAPGRTSVWSPSRIQRMPGEGGCSAGNAIDPMPPPH
;
A
#
# COMPACT_ATOMS: atom_id res chain seq x y z
N MET A 1 -5.32 31.43 -80.17
CA MET A 1 -6.19 30.31 -79.74
C MET A 1 -6.11 30.19 -78.22
N ARG A 2 -7.25 29.88 -77.60
CA ARG A 2 -7.66 30.24 -76.22
C ARG A 2 -6.74 29.74 -75.11
N ARG A 3 -6.45 30.65 -74.16
CA ARG A 3 -5.68 30.45 -72.93
C ARG A 3 -6.52 29.75 -71.86
N ILE A 4 -5.91 28.79 -71.18
CA ILE A 4 -6.43 28.02 -70.05
C ILE A 4 -6.47 28.91 -68.81
N ALA A 5 -7.60 28.96 -68.11
CA ALA A 5 -7.74 29.54 -66.77
C ALA A 5 -8.51 28.55 -65.88
N ILE A 6 -7.77 27.78 -65.10
CA ILE A 6 -8.30 26.95 -64.02
C ILE A 6 -8.25 27.83 -62.75
N VAL A 7 -9.42 28.23 -62.26
CA VAL A 7 -9.58 28.93 -61.00
C VAL A 7 -9.64 27.88 -59.89
N LEU A 8 -8.50 27.68 -59.20
CA LEU A 8 -8.42 26.92 -57.95
C LEU A 8 -8.83 27.84 -56.80
N VAL A 9 -10.08 27.69 -56.36
CA VAL A 9 -10.58 28.32 -55.12
C VAL A 9 -10.03 27.51 -53.95
N GLY A 10 -8.96 28.01 -53.33
CA GLY A 10 -8.43 27.50 -52.07
C GLY A 10 -9.29 27.96 -50.89
N LEU A 11 -10.11 27.06 -50.36
CA LEU A 11 -10.77 27.23 -49.06
C LEU A 11 -9.75 26.96 -47.95
N LEU A 12 -9.11 28.02 -47.45
CA LEU A 12 -8.38 28.03 -46.18
C LEU A 12 -9.41 28.04 -45.04
N VAL A 13 -9.83 26.86 -44.58
CA VAL A 13 -10.48 26.72 -43.28
C VAL A 13 -9.40 26.89 -42.22
N THR A 14 -9.16 28.13 -41.81
CA THR A 14 -8.44 28.44 -40.57
C THR A 14 -9.36 28.08 -39.41
N GLY A 15 -9.33 26.81 -39.01
CA GLY A 15 -9.91 26.39 -37.74
C GLY A 15 -9.13 27.06 -36.62
N CYS A 16 -9.68 28.13 -36.05
CA CYS A 16 -9.26 28.63 -34.75
C CYS A 16 -9.50 27.51 -33.73
N VAL A 17 -8.46 26.77 -33.36
CA VAL A 17 -8.48 26.02 -32.10
C VAL A 17 -8.38 27.09 -31.02
N PRO A 18 -9.40 27.30 -30.18
CA PRO A 18 -9.27 28.23 -29.06
C PRO A 18 -8.09 27.75 -28.21
N GLY A 19 -7.12 28.63 -27.95
CA GLY A 19 -6.08 28.33 -26.98
C GLY A 19 -6.72 28.01 -25.64
N THR A 20 -6.24 26.98 -24.95
CA THR A 20 -6.63 26.70 -23.57
C THR A 20 -6.25 27.90 -22.71
N SER A 21 -7.17 28.37 -21.87
CA SER A 21 -6.83 29.48 -20.97
C SER A 21 -5.79 29.01 -19.94
N PRO A 22 -4.92 29.91 -19.44
CA PRO A 22 -4.02 29.58 -18.33
C PRO A 22 -4.78 29.03 -17.10
N GLU A 23 -6.02 29.44 -16.86
CA GLU A 23 -6.88 28.87 -15.82
C GLU A 23 -7.28 27.42 -16.10
N ASP A 24 -7.53 27.05 -17.36
CA ASP A 24 -7.80 25.68 -17.76
C ASP A 24 -6.55 24.82 -17.59
N GLU A 25 -5.38 25.32 -17.98
CA GLU A 25 -4.10 24.62 -17.80
C GLU A 25 -3.78 24.42 -16.31
N ALA A 26 -3.98 25.45 -15.47
CA ALA A 26 -3.82 25.34 -14.03
C ALA A 26 -4.83 24.34 -13.42
N THR A 27 -6.03 24.24 -14.01
CA THR A 27 -7.03 23.24 -13.61
C THR A 27 -6.62 21.82 -14.01
N ASP A 28 -6.00 21.67 -15.17
CA ASP A 28 -5.45 20.39 -15.65
C ASP A 28 -4.26 19.93 -14.81
N ASP A 29 -3.36 20.82 -14.39
CA ASP A 29 -2.30 20.52 -13.43
C ASP A 29 -2.88 20.05 -12.08
N ALA A 30 -3.93 20.72 -11.59
CA ALA A 30 -4.65 20.29 -10.39
C ALA A 30 -5.27 18.89 -10.58
N ARG A 31 -5.87 18.61 -11.74
CA ARG A 31 -6.46 17.30 -12.07
C ARG A 31 -5.40 16.21 -12.13
N GLU A 32 -4.24 16.49 -12.71
CA GLU A 32 -3.12 15.55 -12.78
C GLU A 32 -2.58 15.19 -11.39
N LYS A 33 -2.49 16.16 -10.47
CA LYS A 33 -2.16 15.88 -9.05
C LYS A 33 -3.18 14.94 -8.41
N ALA A 34 -4.48 15.15 -8.66
CA ALA A 34 -5.54 14.27 -8.19
C ALA A 34 -5.47 12.86 -8.83
N ARG A 35 -5.12 12.77 -10.11
CA ARG A 35 -4.92 11.51 -10.85
C ARG A 35 -3.77 10.70 -10.26
N ARG A 36 -2.65 11.34 -9.91
CA ARG A 36 -1.52 10.70 -9.24
C ARG A 36 -1.91 10.10 -7.89
N VAL A 37 -2.72 10.80 -7.10
CA VAL A 37 -3.26 10.26 -5.83
C VAL A 37 -4.10 9.02 -6.08
N LYS A 38 -5.03 9.06 -7.05
CA LYS A 38 -5.82 7.90 -7.44
C LYS A 38 -4.93 6.70 -7.80
N ASN A 39 -3.92 6.92 -8.64
CA ASN A 39 -3.05 5.86 -9.14
C ASN A 39 -2.18 5.19 -8.07
N VAL A 40 -1.77 5.93 -7.04
CA VAL A 40 -1.00 5.36 -5.91
C VAL A 40 -1.89 4.56 -4.96
N VAL A 41 -3.11 5.04 -4.71
CA VAL A 41 -4.06 4.37 -3.83
C VAL A 41 -4.70 3.14 -4.52
N TYR A 42 -4.76 3.14 -5.85
CA TYR A 42 -5.24 2.01 -6.64
C TYR A 42 -4.29 0.81 -6.55
N GLY A 43 -4.79 -0.33 -6.04
CA GLY A 43 -4.03 -1.56 -5.91
C GLY A 43 -4.93 -2.78 -5.71
N GLY A 44 -4.36 -3.99 -5.83
CA GLY A 44 -5.11 -5.26 -5.78
C GLY A 44 -5.68 -5.65 -4.41
N ARG A 45 -5.53 -4.81 -3.38
CA ARG A 45 -6.06 -5.05 -2.04
C ARG A 45 -7.41 -4.35 -1.85
N THR A 46 -8.34 -5.02 -1.18
CA THR A 46 -9.57 -4.41 -0.69
C THR A 46 -9.28 -3.49 0.49
N TRP A 47 -9.64 -2.22 0.38
CA TRP A 47 -9.44 -1.20 1.41
C TRP A 47 -10.79 -0.67 1.92
N SER A 48 -10.86 -0.31 3.21
CA SER A 48 -12.02 0.42 3.72
C SER A 48 -12.03 1.85 3.21
N ALA A 49 -13.21 2.49 3.19
CA ALA A 49 -13.32 3.89 2.83
C ALA A 49 -12.39 4.80 3.66
N GLN A 50 -12.30 4.54 4.97
CA GLN A 50 -11.43 5.31 5.85
C GLN A 50 -9.96 5.14 5.50
N ASP A 51 -9.51 3.94 5.14
CA ASP A 51 -8.12 3.68 4.76
C ASP A 51 -7.76 4.36 3.44
N VAL A 52 -8.65 4.33 2.45
CA VAL A 52 -8.46 5.04 1.18
C VAL A 52 -8.31 6.54 1.43
N GLY A 53 -9.16 7.13 2.28
CA GLY A 53 -9.06 8.54 2.66
C GLY A 53 -7.74 8.85 3.37
N HIS A 54 -7.33 8.01 4.31
CA HIS A 54 -6.09 8.19 5.06
C HIS A 54 -4.86 8.07 4.15
N LEU A 55 -4.80 7.05 3.28
CA LEU A 55 -3.73 6.90 2.29
C LEU A 55 -3.65 8.12 1.35
N ALA A 56 -4.79 8.64 0.90
CA ALA A 56 -4.82 9.83 0.07
C ALA A 56 -4.27 11.07 0.80
N ALA A 57 -4.59 11.23 2.08
CA ALA A 57 -4.09 12.33 2.91
C ALA A 57 -2.58 12.21 3.16
N ASP A 58 -2.05 11.00 3.41
CA ASP A 58 -0.63 10.75 3.67
C ASP A 58 0.29 11.09 2.49
N LEU A 59 -0.25 11.15 1.27
CA LEU A 59 0.53 11.57 0.09
C LEU A 59 0.90 13.06 0.11
N GLY A 60 0.26 13.87 0.97
CA GLY A 60 0.63 15.27 1.22
C GLY A 60 0.44 16.24 0.04
N LYS A 61 -0.18 15.79 -1.06
CA LYS A 61 -0.39 16.58 -2.29
C LYS A 61 -1.81 17.12 -2.45
N VAL A 62 -2.73 16.67 -1.59
CA VAL A 62 -4.15 17.02 -1.66
C VAL A 62 -4.74 17.10 -0.25
N ASP A 63 -5.76 17.93 -0.11
CA ASP A 63 -6.65 17.95 1.05
C ASP A 63 -7.79 16.95 0.82
N VAL A 64 -7.98 15.97 1.70
CA VAL A 64 -9.14 15.07 1.61
C VAL A 64 -10.36 15.76 2.20
N MET A 65 -11.34 16.11 1.37
CA MET A 65 -12.51 16.90 1.79
C MET A 65 -13.71 16.03 2.18
N ARG A 66 -13.84 14.85 1.58
CA ARG A 66 -14.97 13.94 1.84
C ARG A 66 -14.61 12.53 1.46
N VAL A 67 -15.09 11.56 2.23
CA VAL A 67 -15.01 10.13 1.93
C VAL A 67 -16.41 9.52 2.02
N ARG A 68 -16.78 8.68 1.05
CA ARG A 68 -18.04 7.93 1.02
C ARG A 68 -17.81 6.49 0.56
N GLY A 69 -18.74 5.61 0.93
CA GLY A 69 -18.69 4.18 0.64
C GLY A 69 -18.23 3.37 1.86
N VAL A 70 -18.16 2.05 1.69
CA VAL A 70 -17.73 1.11 2.75
C VAL A 70 -16.35 0.56 2.44
N SER A 71 -16.16 0.04 1.23
CA SER A 71 -14.94 -0.65 0.82
C SER A 71 -14.79 -0.66 -0.70
N THR A 72 -13.55 -0.69 -1.19
CA THR A 72 -13.24 -0.75 -2.62
C THR A 72 -13.72 -2.04 -3.30
N GLY A 73 -13.96 -3.10 -2.52
CA GLY A 73 -14.48 -4.38 -3.02
C GLY A 73 -16.00 -4.53 -3.00
N THR A 74 -16.75 -3.48 -2.63
CA THR A 74 -18.23 -3.52 -2.54
C THR A 74 -18.89 -2.74 -3.67
N GLY A 75 -20.15 -3.07 -4.00
CA GLY A 75 -20.92 -2.57 -5.15
C GLY A 75 -20.60 -1.17 -5.67
N ASP A 76 -20.69 -0.13 -4.85
CA ASP A 76 -20.44 1.26 -5.28
C ASP A 76 -18.99 1.74 -5.11
N GLY A 77 -18.14 0.92 -4.51
CA GLY A 77 -16.75 1.23 -4.17
C GLY A 77 -16.62 2.31 -3.10
N VAL A 78 -15.51 3.04 -3.17
CA VAL A 78 -15.19 4.20 -2.34
C VAL A 78 -15.10 5.43 -3.24
N ARG A 79 -15.65 6.55 -2.76
CA ARG A 79 -15.52 7.86 -3.40
C ARG A 79 -14.81 8.82 -2.45
N VAL A 80 -13.78 9.48 -2.96
CA VAL A 80 -13.02 10.48 -2.20
C VAL A 80 -13.04 11.79 -2.96
N VAL A 81 -13.51 12.86 -2.32
CA VAL A 81 -13.37 14.21 -2.88
C VAL A 81 -12.09 14.80 -2.32
N VAL A 82 -11.17 15.17 -3.20
CA VAL A 82 -9.91 15.81 -2.86
C VAL A 82 -9.91 17.25 -3.36
N ARG A 83 -9.29 18.15 -2.60
CA ARG A 83 -9.04 19.53 -2.99
C ARG A 83 -7.54 19.71 -3.20
N THR A 84 -7.16 20.32 -4.30
CA THR A 84 -5.75 20.59 -4.61
C THR A 84 -5.62 21.87 -5.39
N SER A 85 -4.39 22.36 -5.46
CA SER A 85 -4.05 23.55 -6.23
C SER A 85 -3.23 23.14 -7.45
N GLY A 86 -3.53 23.75 -8.59
CA GLY A 86 -2.70 23.66 -9.78
C GLY A 86 -2.28 25.04 -10.25
N SER A 87 -1.19 25.09 -11.01
CA SER A 87 -0.68 26.33 -11.55
C SER A 87 -0.26 26.23 -13.00
N ALA A 88 -0.33 27.36 -13.68
CA ALA A 88 0.11 27.56 -15.06
C ALA A 88 0.66 28.98 -15.22
N PHE A 89 1.34 29.25 -16.33
CA PHE A 89 1.92 30.55 -16.62
C PHE A 89 1.19 31.22 -17.79
N GLU A 90 0.91 32.51 -17.67
CA GLU A 90 0.51 33.33 -18.80
C GLU A 90 1.68 33.55 -19.78
N ASP A 91 1.38 33.92 -21.02
CA ASP A 91 2.38 34.24 -22.07
C ASP A 91 3.40 35.31 -21.63
N TRP A 92 3.06 36.15 -20.66
CA TRP A 92 3.91 37.21 -20.11
C TRP A 92 4.58 36.83 -18.78
N GLY A 93 4.51 35.57 -18.36
CA GLY A 93 5.26 34.98 -17.25
C GLY A 93 4.59 35.06 -15.88
N ASN A 94 3.35 35.56 -15.77
CA ASN A 94 2.62 35.54 -14.50
C ASN A 94 2.13 34.11 -14.18
N GLU A 95 2.36 33.64 -12.95
CA GLU A 95 1.81 32.36 -12.49
C GLU A 95 0.36 32.55 -12.01
N ILE A 96 -0.56 31.79 -12.61
CA ILE A 96 -1.94 31.65 -12.14
C ILE A 96 -2.03 30.38 -11.32
N THR A 97 -2.60 30.48 -10.13
CA THR A 97 -2.91 29.32 -9.28
C THR A 97 -4.42 29.21 -9.10
N VAL A 98 -4.96 28.02 -9.38
CA VAL A 98 -6.36 27.69 -9.11
C VAL A 98 -6.44 26.63 -8.02
N ARG A 99 -7.51 26.70 -7.22
CA ARG A 99 -7.87 25.64 -6.27
C ARG A 99 -9.15 24.99 -6.74
N ARG A 100 -9.13 23.66 -6.89
CA ARG A 100 -10.24 22.86 -7.45
C ARG A 100 -10.44 21.59 -6.64
N CYS A 101 -11.61 20.99 -6.79
CA CYS A 101 -11.94 19.72 -6.16
C CYS A 101 -12.27 18.67 -7.20
N PHE A 102 -11.82 17.45 -6.95
CA PHE A 102 -12.00 16.32 -7.85
C PHE A 102 -12.53 15.12 -7.07
N GLU A 103 -13.50 14.40 -7.66
CA GLU A 103 -13.98 13.13 -7.14
C GLU A 103 -13.11 11.99 -7.71
N LEU A 104 -12.48 11.25 -6.80
CA LEU A 104 -11.75 10.02 -7.07
C LEU A 104 -12.66 8.83 -6.76
N ARG A 105 -12.71 7.86 -7.67
CA ARG A 105 -13.51 6.64 -7.53
C ARG A 105 -12.59 5.43 -7.45
N PHE A 106 -12.82 4.58 -6.45
CA PHE A 106 -12.08 3.36 -6.20
C PHE A 106 -13.05 2.19 -6.11
N LYS A 107 -13.13 1.39 -7.16
CA LYS A 107 -13.94 0.17 -7.22
C LYS A 107 -13.07 -0.96 -7.80
N GLY A 108 -13.25 -2.18 -7.33
CA GLY A 108 -12.42 -3.33 -7.71
C GLY A 108 -12.39 -3.65 -9.21
N ASP A 109 -13.38 -3.18 -9.98
CA ASP A 109 -13.50 -3.31 -11.44
C ASP A 109 -13.42 -1.96 -12.19
N ALA A 110 -13.15 -0.85 -11.51
CA ALA A 110 -13.09 0.47 -12.16
C ALA A 110 -11.87 0.55 -13.09
N GLU A 111 -12.00 1.28 -14.20
CA GLU A 111 -10.85 1.56 -15.05
C GLU A 111 -9.82 2.37 -14.26
N ARG A 112 -8.59 1.84 -14.23
CA ARG A 112 -7.47 2.43 -13.50
C ARG A 112 -7.27 3.89 -13.90
N ASP A 113 -7.50 4.21 -15.17
CA ASP A 113 -7.19 5.49 -15.79
C ASP A 113 -8.40 6.43 -15.94
N ASP A 114 -9.55 6.13 -15.31
CA ASP A 114 -10.68 7.09 -15.28
C ASP A 114 -10.23 8.45 -14.74
N ASP A 115 -10.50 9.50 -15.50
CA ASP A 115 -10.09 10.84 -15.14
C ASP A 115 -10.84 11.38 -13.92
N PRO A 116 -10.13 12.02 -12.96
CA PRO A 116 -10.77 12.67 -11.83
C PRO A 116 -11.77 13.71 -12.29
N ARG A 117 -13.05 13.50 -11.97
CA ARG A 117 -14.12 14.43 -12.33
C ARG A 117 -14.06 15.65 -11.41
N GLU A 118 -14.04 16.84 -11.99
CA GLU A 118 -14.19 18.07 -11.23
C GLU A 118 -15.58 18.16 -10.57
N VAL A 119 -15.60 18.52 -9.29
CA VAL A 119 -16.82 18.64 -8.48
C VAL A 119 -16.77 19.91 -7.62
N PRO A 120 -17.93 20.45 -7.20
CA PRO A 120 -17.95 21.55 -6.24
C PRO A 120 -17.20 21.18 -4.96
N CYS A 121 -16.34 22.08 -4.48
CA CYS A 121 -15.61 21.86 -3.25
C CYS A 121 -16.56 21.79 -2.04
N PRO A 122 -16.54 20.69 -1.27
CA PRO A 122 -17.21 20.64 0.03
C PRO A 122 -16.75 21.81 0.91
N GLN A 123 -17.71 22.40 1.64
CA GLN A 123 -17.40 23.42 2.64
C GLN A 123 -16.70 22.79 3.85
N GLY A 124 -15.80 23.55 4.49
CA GLY A 124 -15.11 23.17 5.71
C GLY A 124 -13.62 22.84 5.53
N GLU A 125 -13.02 22.38 6.62
CA GLU A 125 -11.62 21.96 6.68
C GLU A 125 -11.41 20.56 6.11
N PRO A 126 -10.17 20.22 5.68
CA PRO A 126 -9.82 18.86 5.31
C PRO A 126 -10.07 17.87 6.44
N LEU A 127 -10.39 16.63 6.10
CA LEU A 127 -10.55 15.55 7.05
C LEU A 127 -9.21 15.19 7.69
N THR A 128 -9.23 14.95 9.00
CA THR A 128 -8.10 14.44 9.76
C THR A 128 -8.28 12.97 10.07
N PHE A 129 -7.22 12.18 9.94
CA PHE A 129 -7.23 10.74 10.21
C PHE A 129 -6.43 10.40 11.47
N LYS A 130 -6.87 9.37 12.19
CA LYS A 130 -6.09 8.81 13.31
C LYS A 130 -4.85 8.10 12.74
N PRO A 131 -3.71 8.07 13.46
CA PRO A 131 -2.54 7.33 13.01
C PRO A 131 -2.85 5.87 12.66
N TRP A 132 -2.11 5.31 11.69
CA TRP A 132 -2.27 3.91 11.31
C TRP A 132 -2.07 2.98 12.51
N PRO A 133 -2.82 1.86 12.56
CA PRO A 133 -2.57 0.83 13.56
C PRO A 133 -1.10 0.40 13.53
N LYS A 134 -0.44 0.46 14.68
CA LYS A 134 0.94 0.00 14.80
C LYS A 134 0.99 -1.51 14.67
N THR A 135 1.98 -2.00 13.93
CA THR A 135 2.30 -3.43 13.94
C THR A 135 3.24 -3.69 15.11
N PRO A 136 2.96 -4.66 15.99
CA PRO A 136 3.86 -4.97 17.09
C PRO A 136 5.17 -5.58 16.57
N ASP A 137 6.28 -5.18 17.18
CA ASP A 137 7.60 -5.69 16.84
C ASP A 137 7.80 -7.11 17.39
N ILE A 138 8.26 -8.03 16.52
CA ILE A 138 8.60 -9.39 16.95
C ILE A 138 9.97 -9.38 17.63
N PRO A 139 10.08 -9.82 18.90
CA PRO A 139 11.30 -9.62 19.68
C PRO A 139 12.36 -10.70 19.41
N SER A 140 12.92 -10.75 18.20
CA SER A 140 13.88 -11.77 17.74
C SER A 140 15.06 -11.99 18.70
N GLY A 141 15.74 -10.92 19.12
CA GLY A 141 16.88 -11.02 20.05
C GLY A 141 16.49 -11.48 21.45
N ARG A 142 15.28 -11.15 21.93
CA ARG A 142 14.80 -11.68 23.23
C ARG A 142 14.41 -13.15 23.10
N LEU A 143 13.80 -13.54 21.98
CA LEU A 143 13.50 -14.93 21.67
C LEU A 143 14.78 -15.77 21.69
N GLU A 144 15.82 -15.37 20.97
CA GLU A 144 17.09 -16.11 20.91
C GLU A 144 17.71 -16.32 22.30
N ARG A 145 17.65 -15.31 23.17
CA ARG A 145 18.18 -15.41 24.54
C ARG A 145 17.32 -16.27 25.47
N ALA A 146 16.01 -16.28 25.27
CA ALA A 146 15.08 -17.02 26.13
C ALA A 146 15.06 -18.52 25.80
N LEU A 147 15.33 -18.90 24.55
CA LEU A 147 15.22 -20.29 24.10
C LEU A 147 16.29 -21.18 24.75
N PRO A 148 15.93 -22.42 25.13
CA PRO A 148 16.87 -23.34 25.73
C PRO A 148 17.98 -23.73 24.73
N ARG A 149 19.19 -23.90 25.26
CA ARG A 149 20.30 -24.54 24.55
C ARG A 149 20.22 -26.04 24.79
N VAL A 150 20.29 -26.83 23.74
CA VAL A 150 20.22 -28.30 23.80
C VAL A 150 21.61 -28.86 23.51
N PRO A 151 22.21 -29.67 24.40
CA PRO A 151 23.48 -30.35 24.11
C PRO A 151 23.39 -31.26 22.89
N ALA A 152 24.52 -31.57 22.24
CA ALA A 152 24.55 -32.36 20.99
C ALA A 152 23.92 -33.77 21.10
N GLY A 153 23.97 -34.39 22.28
CA GLY A 153 23.34 -35.70 22.54
C GLY A 153 21.94 -35.62 23.17
N GLY A 154 21.36 -34.43 23.29
CA GLY A 154 20.06 -34.21 23.92
C GLY A 154 18.90 -34.24 22.92
N ALA A 155 17.72 -33.85 23.41
CA ALA A 155 16.54 -33.54 22.60
C ALA A 155 15.91 -32.24 23.10
N ALA A 156 15.34 -31.46 22.19
CA ALA A 156 14.59 -30.28 22.56
C ALA A 156 13.23 -30.68 23.16
N GLU A 157 12.87 -30.06 24.28
CA GLU A 157 11.58 -30.29 24.94
C GLU A 157 10.61 -29.16 24.60
N GLU A 158 9.51 -29.48 23.92
CA GLU A 158 8.51 -28.47 23.50
C GLU A 158 7.95 -27.70 24.69
N ALA A 159 7.71 -28.36 25.83
CA ALA A 159 7.19 -27.71 27.04
C ALA A 159 8.13 -26.60 27.56
N LYS A 160 9.45 -26.84 27.58
CA LYS A 160 10.46 -25.84 27.97
C LYS A 160 10.50 -24.69 26.97
N VAL A 161 10.40 -24.99 25.68
CA VAL A 161 10.35 -23.98 24.62
C VAL A 161 9.09 -23.12 24.75
N ARG A 162 7.92 -23.72 24.97
CA ARG A 162 6.66 -23.00 25.21
C ARG A 162 6.73 -22.10 26.43
N ALA A 163 7.29 -22.58 27.53
CA ALA A 163 7.49 -21.79 28.74
C ALA A 163 8.42 -20.59 28.49
N ALA A 164 9.53 -20.80 27.76
CA ALA A 164 10.44 -19.74 27.37
C ALA A 164 9.74 -18.67 26.50
N VAL A 165 8.99 -19.08 25.48
CA VAL A 165 8.24 -18.15 24.61
C VAL A 165 7.16 -17.41 25.40
N ALA A 166 6.44 -18.09 26.29
CA ALA A 166 5.43 -17.47 27.15
C ALA A 166 6.03 -16.40 28.07
N SER A 167 7.26 -16.60 28.56
CA SER A 167 7.95 -15.63 29.41
C SER A 167 8.23 -14.28 28.71
N LEU A 168 8.22 -14.26 27.37
CA LEU A 168 8.44 -13.03 26.58
C LEU A 168 7.27 -12.05 26.67
N ARG A 169 6.09 -12.49 27.13
CA ARG A 169 4.85 -11.68 27.22
C ARG A 169 4.59 -10.95 25.91
N LEU A 170 4.46 -11.73 24.84
CA LEU A 170 4.26 -11.22 23.48
C LEU A 170 2.96 -10.42 23.37
N ASP A 171 2.93 -9.47 22.43
CA ASP A 171 1.70 -8.78 22.05
C ASP A 171 0.65 -9.82 21.58
N PRO A 172 -0.63 -9.70 21.97
CA PRO A 172 -1.67 -10.66 21.57
C PRO A 172 -1.88 -10.81 20.05
N ALA A 173 -1.49 -9.81 19.25
CA ALA A 173 -1.56 -9.89 17.79
C ALA A 173 -0.44 -10.76 17.19
N ILE A 174 0.63 -11.06 17.94
CA ILE A 174 1.68 -11.98 17.53
C ILE A 174 1.18 -13.41 17.74
N ARG A 175 1.00 -14.13 16.63
CA ARG A 175 0.66 -15.54 16.63
C ARG A 175 1.91 -16.37 16.84
N VAL A 176 1.77 -17.41 17.66
CA VAL A 176 2.85 -18.35 17.98
C VAL A 176 2.41 -19.73 17.52
N GLU A 177 3.27 -20.41 16.77
CA GLU A 177 3.06 -21.81 16.40
C GLU A 177 4.31 -22.61 16.78
N PHE A 178 4.07 -23.87 17.15
CA PHE A 178 5.11 -24.82 17.55
C PHE A 178 4.93 -26.09 16.73
N MET A 179 6.05 -26.73 16.42
CA MET A 179 6.08 -28.06 15.84
C MET A 179 7.26 -28.81 16.42
N THR A 180 7.10 -30.12 16.64
CA THR A 180 8.17 -30.99 17.13
C THR A 180 8.36 -32.16 16.18
N GLN A 181 9.61 -32.43 15.80
CA GLN A 181 9.96 -33.56 14.95
C GLN A 181 11.39 -34.01 15.26
N GLY A 182 11.59 -35.31 15.50
CA GLY A 182 12.93 -35.91 15.62
C GLY A 182 13.83 -35.25 16.68
N GLY A 183 13.29 -34.87 17.85
CA GLY A 183 14.06 -34.20 18.91
C GLY A 183 14.38 -32.72 18.63
N VAL A 184 13.81 -32.15 17.58
CA VAL A 184 13.88 -30.73 17.21
C VAL A 184 12.54 -30.07 17.48
N VAL A 185 12.56 -28.85 18.03
CA VAL A 185 11.38 -28.01 18.17
C VAL A 185 11.54 -26.80 17.24
N GLY A 186 10.57 -26.62 16.34
CA GLY A 186 10.40 -25.43 15.53
C GLY A 186 9.41 -24.47 16.18
N VAL A 187 9.71 -23.18 16.14
CA VAL A 187 8.83 -22.10 16.60
C VAL A 187 8.71 -21.06 15.50
N VAL A 188 7.52 -20.53 15.29
CA VAL A 188 7.33 -19.29 14.53
C VAL A 188 6.56 -18.28 15.37
N LEU A 189 7.07 -17.05 15.42
CA LEU A 189 6.34 -15.86 15.83
C LEU A 189 5.96 -15.13 14.54
N LYS A 190 4.68 -14.86 14.33
CA LYS A 190 4.22 -14.14 13.12
C LYS A 190 3.13 -13.12 13.43
N VAL A 191 3.17 -12.01 12.71
CA VAL A 191 2.13 -10.97 12.71
C VAL A 191 1.86 -10.57 11.26
N LYS A 192 0.62 -10.16 10.96
CA LYS A 192 0.26 -9.56 9.68
C LYS A 192 0.29 -8.04 9.83
N PRO A 193 1.31 -7.35 9.29
CA PRO A 193 1.35 -5.89 9.40
C PRO A 193 0.16 -5.28 8.66
N TYR A 194 -0.40 -4.21 9.22
CA TYR A 194 -1.65 -3.64 8.72
C TYR A 194 -1.56 -3.18 7.26
N LEU A 195 -0.44 -2.58 6.86
CA LEU A 195 -0.21 -2.05 5.49
C LEU A 195 0.63 -2.98 4.59
N SER A 196 0.97 -4.19 5.03
CA SER A 196 1.83 -5.11 4.27
C SER A 196 1.07 -6.32 3.77
N GLU A 197 1.35 -6.75 2.54
CA GLU A 197 0.92 -8.04 2.03
C GLU A 197 1.74 -9.22 2.57
N ALA A 198 3.03 -9.02 2.82
CA ALA A 198 3.87 -10.01 3.49
C ALA A 198 3.58 -10.06 4.99
N PHE A 199 3.64 -11.25 5.58
CA PHE A 199 3.76 -11.39 7.03
C PHE A 199 5.08 -10.79 7.52
N ASP A 200 5.11 -10.38 8.78
CA ASP A 200 6.36 -10.31 9.51
C ASP A 200 6.49 -11.54 10.39
N CYS A 201 7.63 -12.22 10.35
CA CYS A 201 7.82 -13.45 11.12
C CYS A 201 9.28 -13.74 11.44
N VAL A 202 9.47 -14.34 12.61
CA VAL A 202 10.75 -14.83 13.11
C VAL A 202 10.58 -16.32 13.41
N LEU A 203 11.50 -17.11 12.92
CA LEU A 203 11.55 -18.55 13.12
C LEU A 203 12.65 -18.88 14.12
N ALA A 204 12.44 -19.93 14.88
CA ALA A 204 13.47 -20.52 15.71
C ALA A 204 13.49 -22.03 15.55
N ARG A 205 14.69 -22.57 15.39
CA ARG A 205 14.96 -24.01 15.37
C ARG A 205 15.78 -24.35 16.60
N ILE A 206 15.22 -25.16 17.49
CA ILE A 206 15.86 -25.63 18.70
C ILE A 206 16.22 -27.10 18.46
N ALA A 207 17.50 -27.39 18.25
CA ALA A 207 18.00 -28.72 17.95
C ALA A 207 19.21 -29.07 18.81
N PRO A 208 19.56 -30.36 18.94
CA PRO A 208 20.77 -30.78 19.62
C PRO A 208 22.01 -30.12 19.04
N GLY A 209 22.82 -29.50 19.91
CA GLY A 209 24.04 -28.79 19.55
C GLY A 209 23.84 -27.39 18.96
N ARG A 210 22.63 -27.04 18.48
CA ARG A 210 22.39 -25.74 17.83
C ARG A 210 20.95 -25.24 18.00
N THR A 211 20.85 -24.02 18.52
CA THR A 211 19.63 -23.20 18.46
C THR A 211 19.87 -22.02 17.52
N SER A 212 19.01 -21.85 16.53
CA SER A 212 19.08 -20.78 15.52
C SER A 212 17.80 -19.97 15.52
N VAL A 213 17.90 -18.65 15.36
CA VAL A 213 16.77 -17.73 15.17
C VAL A 213 17.02 -16.89 13.93
N TRP A 214 16.04 -16.77 13.03
CA TRP A 214 16.18 -16.00 11.80
C TRP A 214 14.83 -15.46 11.32
N SER A 215 14.87 -14.51 10.38
CA SER A 215 13.70 -14.06 9.63
C SER A 215 13.84 -14.49 8.17
N PRO A 216 12.82 -15.08 7.53
CA PRO A 216 12.88 -15.43 6.12
C PRO A 216 12.95 -14.18 5.25
N SER A 217 13.32 -14.36 3.98
CA SER A 217 13.27 -13.26 3.01
C SER A 217 11.84 -12.74 2.84
N ARG A 218 11.68 -11.52 2.31
CA ARG A 218 10.33 -10.96 2.06
C ARG A 218 9.48 -11.87 1.17
N ILE A 219 10.06 -12.49 0.15
CA ILE A 219 9.37 -13.37 -0.79
C ILE A 219 8.77 -14.56 -0.03
N GLN A 220 9.57 -15.25 0.78
CA GLN A 220 9.12 -16.39 1.58
C GLN A 220 8.07 -16.03 2.65
N ARG A 221 7.95 -14.75 3.01
CA ARG A 221 6.95 -14.24 3.96
C ARG A 221 5.62 -13.89 3.29
N MET A 222 5.50 -14.00 1.97
CA MET A 222 4.23 -13.78 1.28
C MET A 222 3.23 -14.89 1.65
N PRO A 223 1.91 -14.57 1.70
CA PRO A 223 0.89 -15.58 1.90
C PRO A 223 0.97 -16.69 0.84
N GLY A 224 0.92 -17.95 1.26
CA GLY A 224 1.03 -19.11 0.38
C GLY A 224 2.45 -19.67 0.21
N GLU A 225 3.49 -18.89 0.48
CA GLU A 225 4.90 -19.31 0.27
C GLU A 225 5.48 -20.19 1.39
N GLY A 226 4.71 -20.46 2.46
CA GLY A 226 5.10 -21.39 3.53
C GLY A 226 6.22 -20.92 4.49
N GLY A 227 6.88 -19.79 4.23
CA GLY A 227 8.05 -19.37 4.99
C GLY A 227 7.79 -18.94 6.44
N CYS A 228 6.57 -18.52 6.76
CA CYS A 228 6.15 -18.20 8.13
C CYS A 228 5.37 -19.35 8.80
N SER A 229 5.98 -20.53 8.86
CA SER A 229 5.42 -21.73 9.49
C SER A 229 6.41 -22.40 10.44
N ALA A 230 5.89 -23.12 11.45
CA ALA A 230 6.72 -23.93 12.33
C ALA A 230 7.40 -25.10 11.59
N GLY A 231 6.80 -25.60 10.51
CA GLY A 231 7.42 -26.59 9.63
C GLY A 231 8.70 -26.07 8.97
N ASN A 232 8.65 -24.86 8.39
CA ASN A 232 9.83 -24.18 7.85
C ASN A 232 10.89 -23.87 8.91
N ALA A 233 10.52 -23.84 10.21
CA ALA A 233 11.49 -23.69 11.28
C ALA A 233 12.25 -25.00 11.55
N ILE A 234 11.63 -26.16 11.31
CA ILE A 234 12.30 -27.47 11.46
C ILE A 234 13.12 -27.79 10.22
N ASP A 235 12.53 -27.61 9.04
CA ASP A 235 13.10 -27.90 7.73
C ASP A 235 13.07 -26.63 6.85
N PRO A 236 14.11 -25.78 6.95
CA PRO A 236 14.13 -24.49 6.27
C PRO A 236 14.16 -24.63 4.76
N MET A 237 13.27 -23.90 4.08
CA MET A 237 13.29 -23.74 2.64
C MET A 237 14.62 -23.13 2.18
N PRO A 238 15.11 -23.51 1.00
CA PRO A 238 16.29 -22.90 0.40
C PRO A 238 16.06 -21.40 0.16
N PRO A 239 17.13 -20.58 0.13
CA PRO A 239 17.02 -19.17 -0.23
C PRO A 239 16.39 -19.00 -1.62
N PRO A 240 15.55 -17.97 -1.85
CA PRO A 240 15.04 -17.68 -3.18
C PRO A 240 16.19 -17.33 -4.14
N HIS A 241 16.09 -17.82 -5.38
CA HIS A 241 17.02 -17.53 -6.48
C HIS A 241 16.66 -16.23 -7.20
#